data_AF-A0A3M7PU90-F1
#
_entry.id   AF-A0A3M7PU90-F1
#
_cell.length_a   1.000
_cell.length_b   1.000
_cell.length_c   1.000
_cell.angle_alpha   90.00
_cell.angle_beta   90.00
_cell.angle_gamma   90.00
#
_symmetry.space_group_name_H-M   'P 1'
#
loop_
_entity.id
_entity.type
_entity.pdbx_description
1 polymer ?
#
loop_
_entity_poly.entity_id
_entity_poly.type
_entity_poly.pdbx_seq_one_letter_code
_entity_poly.pdbx_strand_id
1 'polypeptide(L)'
;ALARDRLKTDNIDIEDLVDDFLTFFVAGQETTSNMLAFSILELGQNPKVLKKLKDEVDLVIGYKQHINSDDLNKLKYLNTYWTLLQSHSLLG
;
A
#
# COMPACT_ATOMS: atom_id res chain seq x y z
N ALA A 1 -18.82 -43.31 5.59
CA ALA A 1 -17.47 -42.81 5.87
C ALA A 1 -17.14 -41.44 5.22
N LEU A 2 -18.08 -40.72 4.59
CA LEU A 2 -17.74 -39.50 3.81
C LEU A 2 -18.57 -38.25 4.18
N ALA A 3 -19.29 -38.27 5.31
CA ALA A 3 -20.13 -37.14 5.74
C ALA A 3 -19.79 -36.63 7.16
N ARG A 4 -18.70 -37.11 7.76
CA ARG A 4 -18.25 -36.70 9.10
C ARG A 4 -17.05 -35.75 9.10
N ASP A 5 -16.66 -35.28 7.92
CA ASP A 5 -15.43 -34.50 7.71
C ASP A 5 -15.71 -33.05 7.23
N ARG A 6 -16.97 -32.62 7.19
CA ARG A 6 -17.35 -31.26 6.72
C ARG A 6 -17.82 -30.30 7.81
N LEU A 7 -17.76 -30.69 9.08
CA LEU A 7 -18.06 -29.79 10.20
C LEU A 7 -17.14 -30.08 11.38
N LYS A 8 -15.83 -30.23 11.11
CA LYS A 8 -14.85 -29.77 12.09
C LYS A 8 -14.83 -28.25 11.99
N THR A 9 -15.77 -27.62 12.69
CA THR A 9 -15.46 -26.34 13.34
C THR A 9 -14.42 -26.70 14.40
N ASP A 10 -13.20 -27.01 13.94
CA ASP A 10 -12.08 -27.22 14.83
C ASP A 10 -11.93 -25.89 15.57
N ASN A 11 -11.83 -26.03 16.88
CA ASN A 11 -11.51 -24.95 17.80
C ASN A 11 -10.29 -24.22 17.23
N ILE A 12 -10.49 -23.08 16.55
CA ILE A 12 -9.41 -22.31 15.94
C ILE A 12 -8.49 -21.95 17.10
N ASP A 13 -7.32 -22.57 17.14
CA ASP A 13 -6.38 -22.30 18.21
C ASP A 13 -5.85 -20.88 18.03
N ILE A 14 -5.64 -20.17 19.15
CA ILE A 14 -5.15 -18.80 19.10
C ILE A 14 -3.75 -18.79 18.45
N GLU A 15 -2.99 -19.87 18.62
CA GLU A 15 -1.69 -20.07 17.97
C GLU A 15 -1.82 -20.11 16.43
N ASP A 16 -2.75 -20.88 15.89
CA ASP A 16 -2.98 -20.93 14.43
C ASP A 16 -3.40 -19.56 13.87
N LEU A 17 -4.27 -18.84 14.59
CA LEU A 17 -4.70 -17.49 14.20
C LEU A 17 -3.54 -16.48 14.22
N VAL A 18 -2.66 -16.57 15.22
CA VAL A 18 -1.50 -15.70 15.34
C VAL A 18 -0.47 -16.01 14.24
N ASP A 19 -0.28 -17.28 13.89
CA ASP A 19 0.64 -17.69 12.82
C ASP A 19 0.16 -17.22 11.44
N ASP A 20 -1.13 -17.37 11.16
CA ASP A 20 -1.78 -16.82 9.96
C ASP A 20 -1.63 -15.29 9.91
N PHE A 21 -1.92 -14.60 11.02
CA PHE A 21 -1.75 -13.14 11.10
C PHE A 21 -0.31 -12.72 10.84
N LEU A 22 0.67 -13.40 11.47
CA LEU A 22 2.08 -13.10 11.31
C LEU A 22 2.52 -13.29 9.85
N THR A 23 2.06 -14.35 9.20
CA THR A 23 2.33 -14.62 7.79
C THR A 23 1.85 -13.47 6.90
N PHE A 24 0.61 -13.02 7.08
CA PHE A 24 0.09 -11.87 6.33
C PHE A 24 0.79 -10.55 6.67
N PHE A 25 1.11 -10.35 7.95
CA PHE A 25 1.78 -9.15 8.42
C PHE A 25 3.18 -9.01 7.82
N VAL A 26 4.00 -10.07 7.88
CA VAL A 26 5.35 -10.08 7.33
C VAL A 26 5.32 -9.92 5.82
N ALA A 27 4.46 -10.68 5.12
CA ALA A 27 4.31 -10.55 3.67
C ALA A 27 3.88 -9.14 3.23
N GLY A 28 2.97 -8.50 3.98
CA GLY A 28 2.54 -7.13 3.72
C GLY A 28 3.60 -6.08 4.05
N GLN A 29 4.43 -6.33 5.06
CA GLN A 29 5.45 -5.37 5.49
C GLN A 29 6.59 -5.27 4.49
N GLU A 30 7.10 -6.39 3.98
CA GLU A 30 8.21 -6.39 3.02
C GLU A 30 7.81 -5.67 1.73
N THR A 31 6.62 -5.95 1.21
CA THR A 31 6.11 -5.32 -0.02
C THR A 31 5.91 -3.82 0.16
N THR A 32 5.27 -3.38 1.25
CA THR A 32 5.01 -1.96 1.51
C THR A 32 6.30 -1.18 1.79
N SER A 33 7.23 -1.75 2.55
CA SER A 33 8.49 -1.09 2.91
C SER A 33 9.39 -0.92 1.70
N ASN A 34 9.53 -1.96 0.88
CA ASN A 34 10.31 -1.91 -0.35
C ASN A 34 9.75 -0.87 -1.31
N MET A 35 8.44 -0.89 -1.48
CA MET A 35 7.69 0.02 -2.32
C MET A 35 7.85 1.50 -1.88
N LEU A 36 7.79 1.80 -0.58
CA LEU A 36 8.06 3.14 -0.05
C LEU A 36 9.53 3.55 -0.23
N ALA A 37 10.47 2.63 0.00
CA ALA A 37 11.90 2.91 -0.15
C ALA A 37 12.25 3.30 -1.59
N PHE A 38 11.78 2.53 -2.58
CA PHE A 38 11.95 2.86 -3.99
C PHE A 38 11.27 4.18 -4.37
N SER A 39 10.07 4.44 -3.85
CA SER A 39 9.36 5.70 -4.09
C SER A 39 10.17 6.91 -3.60
N ILE A 40 10.73 6.84 -2.39
CA ILE A 40 11.56 7.92 -1.84
C ILE A 40 12.86 8.08 -2.63
N LEU A 41 13.49 6.97 -3.05
CA LEU A 41 14.71 6.99 -3.86
C LEU A 41 14.49 7.69 -5.21
N GLU A 42 13.45 7.29 -5.95
CA GLU A 42 13.10 7.87 -7.25
C GLU A 42 12.71 9.36 -7.15
N LEU A 43 11.98 9.73 -6.10
CA LEU A 43 11.62 11.13 -5.83
C LEU A 43 12.85 11.97 -5.46
N GLY A 44 13.82 11.40 -4.74
CA GLY A 44 15.09 12.03 -4.42
C GLY A 44 15.93 12.33 -5.66
N GLN A 45 15.91 11.44 -6.65
CA GLN A 45 16.60 11.62 -7.93
C GLN A 45 15.87 12.60 -8.87
N ASN A 46 14.56 12.78 -8.69
CA ASN A 46 13.71 13.61 -9.55
C ASN A 46 13.09 14.81 -8.79
N PRO A 47 13.87 15.83 -8.43
CA PRO A 47 13.39 16.98 -7.63
C PRO A 47 12.26 17.78 -8.33
N LYS A 48 12.20 17.76 -9.67
CA LYS A 48 11.12 18.38 -10.44
C LYS A 48 9.77 17.67 -10.23
N VAL A 49 9.80 16.34 -10.13
CA VAL A 49 8.62 15.50 -9.89
C VAL A 49 8.16 15.68 -8.46
N LEU A 50 9.10 15.65 -7.50
CA LEU A 50 8.81 15.90 -6.09
C LEU A 50 8.15 17.28 -5.87
N LYS A 51 8.64 18.33 -6.56
CA LYS A 51 8.03 19.66 -6.49
C LYS A 51 6.59 19.66 -7.00
N LYS A 52 6.33 19.07 -8.17
CA LYS A 52 4.96 18.95 -8.72
C LYS A 52 4.02 18.17 -7.81
N LEU A 53 4.52 17.10 -7.18
CA LEU A 53 3.77 16.31 -6.20
C LEU A 53 3.39 17.13 -4.98
N LYS A 54 4.35 17.87 -4.40
CA LYS A 54 4.07 18.78 -3.28
C LYS A 54 3.06 19.86 -3.67
N ASP A 55 3.25 20.49 -4.83
CA ASP A 55 2.35 21.53 -5.33
C ASP A 55 0.92 20.97 -5.49
N GLU A 56 0.75 19.74 -5.99
CA GLU A 56 -0.56 19.08 -6.08
C GLU A 56 -1.18 18.81 -4.70
N VAL A 57 -0.39 18.27 -3.77
CA VAL A 57 -0.85 17.99 -2.40
C VAL A 57 -1.28 19.28 -1.70
N ASP A 58 -0.49 20.35 -1.81
CA ASP A 58 -0.79 21.65 -1.23
C ASP A 58 -2.05 22.27 -1.86
N LEU A 59 -2.28 22.07 -3.16
CA LEU A 59 -3.49 22.53 -3.85
C LEU A 59 -4.77 21.76 -3.47
N VAL A 60 -4.67 20.44 -3.33
CA VAL A 60 -5.83 19.56 -3.13
C VAL A 60 -6.18 19.40 -1.65
N ILE A 61 -5.17 19.20 -0.81
CA ILE A 61 -5.32 18.95 0.64
C ILE A 61 -5.12 20.24 1.43
N GLY A 62 -4.10 21.04 1.10
CA GLY A 62 -3.76 22.27 1.82
C GLY A 62 -3.60 22.02 3.32
N TYR A 63 -4.37 22.75 4.14
CA TYR A 63 -4.34 22.64 5.61
C TYR A 63 -5.52 21.84 6.20
N LYS A 64 -6.20 21.02 5.39
CA LYS A 64 -7.32 20.21 5.89
C LYS A 64 -6.84 19.24 6.97
N GLN A 65 -7.48 19.24 8.13
CA GLN A 65 -7.23 18.25 9.19
C GLN A 65 -7.82 16.87 8.88
N HIS A 66 -8.88 16.82 8.07
CA HIS A 66 -9.54 15.57 7.68
C HIS A 66 -9.48 15.40 6.17
N ILE A 67 -8.82 14.32 5.74
CA ILE A 67 -8.70 13.91 4.35
C ILE A 67 -9.75 12.82 4.11
N ASN A 68 -10.60 13.01 3.10
CA ASN A 68 -11.57 12.00 2.69
C ASN A 68 -11.11 11.30 1.39
N SER A 69 -11.79 10.21 1.03
CA SER A 69 -11.48 9.45 -0.19
C SER A 69 -11.63 10.27 -1.46
N ASP A 70 -12.54 11.26 -1.49
CA ASP A 70 -12.74 12.15 -2.65
C ASP A 70 -11.56 13.09 -2.86
N ASP A 71 -10.89 13.51 -1.79
CA ASP A 71 -9.69 14.33 -1.87
C ASP A 71 -8.49 13.51 -2.36
N LEU A 72 -8.40 12.23 -1.99
CA LEU A 72 -7.39 11.32 -2.54
C LEU A 72 -7.58 11.11 -4.06
N ASN A 73 -8.84 11.01 -4.53
CA ASN A 73 -9.15 10.88 -5.95
C ASN A 73 -8.76 12.12 -6.79
N LYS A 74 -8.56 13.27 -6.15
CA LYS A 74 -8.11 14.50 -6.82
C LYS A 74 -6.59 14.57 -7.00
N LEU A 75 -5.82 13.74 -6.29
CA LEU A 75 -4.35 13.63 -6.42
C LEU A 75 -3.98 12.81 -7.67
N LYS A 76 -4.33 13.34 -8.86
CA LYS A 76 -4.18 12.64 -10.14
C LYS A 76 -2.72 12.45 -10.54
N TYR A 77 -1.87 13.43 -10.26
CA TYR A 77 -0.45 13.35 -10.57
C TYR A 77 0.24 12.33 -9.67
N LEU A 78 -0.09 12.30 -8.37
CA LEU A 78 0.35 11.26 -7.45
C LEU A 78 -0.04 9.86 -7.93
N ASN A 79 -1.31 9.66 -8.33
CA ASN A 79 -1.77 8.35 -8.82
C ASN A 79 -1.11 7.94 -10.17
N THR A 80 -0.85 8.90 -11.05
CA THR A 80 -0.18 8.64 -12.33
C THR A 80 1.28 8.26 -12.11
N TYR A 81 1.98 9.01 -11.24
CA TYR A 81 3.35 8.73 -10.87
C TYR A 81 3.48 7.37 -10.17
N TRP A 82 2.54 7.06 -9.28
CA TRP A 82 2.41 5.77 -8.63
C TRP A 82 2.36 4.61 -9.62
N THR A 83 1.47 4.70 -10.61
CA THR A 83 1.28 3.68 -11.64
C THR A 83 2.53 3.51 -12.51
N LEU A 84 3.19 4.63 -12.85
CA LEU A 84 4.46 4.60 -13.60
C LEU A 84 5.58 3.91 -12.82
N LEU A 85 5.69 4.19 -11.52
CA LEU A 85 6.71 3.60 -10.66
C LEU A 85 6.51 2.08 -10.53
N GLN A 86 5.26 1.62 -10.34
CA GLN A 86 4.95 0.19 -10.36
C GLN A 86 5.30 -0.45 -11.72
N SER A 87 4.98 0.21 -12.83
CA SER A 87 5.31 -0.31 -14.17
C SER A 87 6.81 -0.46 -14.40
N HIS A 88 7.63 0.45 -13.86
CA HIS A 88 9.08 0.40 -13.98
C HIS A 88 9.70 -0.68 -13.08
N SER A 89 9.13 -0.90 -11.88
CA SER A 89 9.59 -1.94 -10.95
C SER A 89 9.30 -3.38 -11.40
N LEU A 90 8.31 -3.59 -12.29
CA LEU A 90 7.96 -4.90 -12.86
C LEU A 90 8.76 -5.26 -14.12
N LEU A 91 9.46 -4.28 -14.70
CA LEU A 91 10.28 -4.43 -15.91
C LEU A 91 11.79 -4.48 -15.62
N GLY A 92 12.19 -4.41 -14.34
CA GLY A 92 13.57 -4.48 -13.87
C GLY A 92 13.92 -5.79 -13.20
#